data_AF-A0A8T4I0B7-F1
#
_entry.id   AF-A0A8T4I0B7-F1
#
_cell.length_a   1.000
_cell.length_b   1.000
_cell.length_c   1.000
_cell.angle_alpha   90.00
_cell.angle_beta   90.00
_cell.angle_gamma   90.00
#
_symmetry.space_group_name_H-M   'P 1'
#
loop_
_entity.id
_entity.type
_entity.pdbx_description
1 polymer ?
#
loop_
_entity_poly.entity_id
_entity_poly.type
_entity_poly.pdbx_seq_one_letter_code
_entity_poly.pdbx_strand_id
1 'polypeptide(L)' 'TLGWHCLAWTATYLQHHVGAPWRYTPEQARLTLWWDALDPATTRFLWRDGVIQRLKGWGKDPLVATWSAFEFVGPCR' A
#
# COMPACT_ATOMS: atom_id res chain seq x y z
N THR A 1 3.40 -6.79 -10.00
CA THR A 1 2.94 -6.57 -8.62
C THR A 1 1.57 -5.91 -8.67
N LEU A 2 0.63 -6.35 -7.83
CA LEU A 2 -0.67 -5.68 -7.66
C LEU A 2 -0.53 -4.32 -6.97
N GLY A 3 0.64 -4.02 -6.40
CA GLY A 3 0.88 -2.77 -5.68
C GLY A 3 0.66 -1.53 -6.54
N TRP A 4 0.83 -1.59 -7.87
CA TRP A 4 0.48 -0.46 -8.74
C TRP A 4 -1.02 -0.14 -8.71
N HIS A 5 -1.88 -1.15 -8.61
CA HIS A 5 -3.32 -0.96 -8.41
C HIS A 5 -3.62 -0.39 -7.03
N CYS A 6 -2.92 -0.83 -5.99
CA CYS A 6 -3.02 -0.24 -4.65
C CYS A 6 -2.66 1.26 -4.66
N LEU A 7 -1.52 1.62 -5.28
CA LEU A 7 -1.09 3.03 -5.40
C LEU A 7 -2.10 3.88 -6.17
N ALA A 8 -2.60 3.38 -7.30
CA ALA A 8 -3.59 4.11 -8.11
C ALA A 8 -4.94 4.25 -7.37
N TRP A 9 -5.41 3.18 -6.74
CA TRP A 9 -6.66 3.17 -6.00
C TRP A 9 -6.62 4.14 -4.82
N THR A 10 -5.57 4.07 -4.00
CA THR A 10 -5.43 4.97 -2.84
C THR A 10 -5.30 6.44 -3.26
N ALA A 11 -4.58 6.75 -4.34
CA ALA A 11 -4.48 8.10 -4.88
C ALA A 11 -5.82 8.63 -5.42
N THR A 12 -6.71 7.74 -5.87
CA THR A 12 -8.02 8.10 -6.43
C THR A 12 -9.08 8.28 -5.35
N TYR A 13 -9.11 7.38 -4.35
CA TYR A 13 -10.23 7.26 -3.42
C TYR A 13 -9.94 7.76 -2.01
N LEU A 14 -8.67 7.92 -1.62
CA LEU A 14 -8.31 8.36 -0.26
C LEU A 14 -7.83 9.81 -0.24
N GLN A 15 -8.07 10.45 0.91
CA GLN A 15 -7.60 11.80 1.19
C GLN A 15 -6.62 11.77 2.35
N HIS A 16 -5.60 12.63 2.29
CA HIS A 16 -4.71 12.87 3.43
C HIS A 16 -5.38 13.81 4.45
N HIS A 17 -6.01 14.86 3.94
CA HIS A 17 -6.92 15.73 4.66
C HIS A 17 -7.99 16.22 3.67
N VAL A 18 -9.02 16.91 4.17
CA VAL A 18 -10.11 17.41 3.34
C VAL A 18 -9.55 18.21 2.16
N GLY A 19 -9.89 17.77 0.95
CA GLY A 19 -9.46 18.41 -0.31
C GLY A 19 -8.05 18.08 -0.80
N ALA A 20 -7.27 17.27 -0.09
CA ALA A 20 -5.95 16.82 -0.55
C ALA A 20 -5.91 15.29 -0.77
N PRO A 21 -5.59 14.84 -2.00
CA PRO A 21 -5.49 13.41 -2.29
C PRO A 21 -4.35 12.78 -1.51
N TRP A 22 -4.53 11.51 -1.14
CA TRP A 22 -3.46 10.72 -0.53
C TRP A 22 -2.28 10.55 -1.50
N ARG A 23 -1.05 10.68 -0.99
CA ARG A 23 0.18 10.41 -1.74
C ARG A 23 1.20 9.74 -0.84
N TYR A 24 1.71 8.60 -1.30
CA TYR A 24 2.83 7.95 -0.64
C TYR A 24 4.15 8.68 -0.91
N THR A 25 5.08 8.60 0.05
CA THR A 25 6.49 8.90 -0.24
C THR A 25 7.08 7.83 -1.17
N PRO A 26 8.19 8.10 -1.88
CA PRO A 26 8.83 7.10 -2.73
C PRO A 26 9.18 5.79 -1.99
N GLU A 27 9.57 5.88 -0.71
CA GLU A 27 9.86 4.72 0.11
C GLU A 27 8.60 3.90 0.43
N GLN A 28 7.52 4.56 0.87
CA GLN A 28 6.24 3.92 1.15
C GLN A 28 5.64 3.26 -0.11
N ALA A 29 5.76 3.94 -1.26
CA ALA A 29 5.34 3.39 -2.54
C ALA A 29 6.13 2.12 -2.87
N ARG A 30 7.46 2.15 -2.74
CA ARG A 30 8.31 0.97 -2.95
C ARG A 30 7.93 -0.18 -2.01
N LEU A 31 7.66 0.10 -0.74
CA LEU A 31 7.22 -0.93 0.22
C LEU A 31 5.87 -1.54 -0.19
N THR A 32 4.92 -0.72 -0.66
CA THR A 32 3.62 -1.19 -1.18
C THR A 32 3.79 -2.12 -2.38
N LEU A 33 4.68 -1.75 -3.32
CA LEU A 33 4.98 -2.61 -4.48
C LEU A 33 5.57 -3.96 -4.09
N TRP A 34 6.37 -4.01 -3.03
CA TRP A 34 6.89 -5.26 -2.48
C TRP A 34 5.82 -6.05 -1.74
N TRP A 35 5.02 -5.40 -0.90
CA TRP A 35 3.96 -6.05 -0.13
C TRP A 35 2.97 -6.79 -1.04
N ASP A 36 2.53 -6.14 -2.12
CA ASP A 36 1.60 -6.71 -3.10
C ASP A 36 2.30 -7.46 -4.25
N ALA A 37 3.55 -7.88 -4.06
CA ALA A 37 4.29 -8.61 -5.08
C ALA A 37 3.71 -10.02 -5.26
N LEU A 38 3.50 -10.39 -6.52
CA LEU A 38 2.94 -11.69 -6.92
C LEU A 38 4.02 -12.55 -7.54
N ASP A 39 3.96 -13.85 -7.26
CA ASP A 39 4.70 -14.88 -7.96
C ASP A 39 4.22 -14.94 -9.42
N PRO A 40 5.11 -14.79 -10.42
CA PRO A 40 4.69 -14.76 -11.83
C PRO A 40 4.10 -16.08 -12.34
N ALA A 41 4.45 -17.21 -11.75
CA ALA A 41 4.00 -18.53 -12.21
C ALA A 41 2.67 -18.94 -11.57
N THR A 42 2.45 -18.57 -10.31
CA THR A 42 1.28 -18.99 -9.52
C THR A 42 0.28 -17.87 -9.24
N THR A 43 0.66 -16.61 -9.48
CA THR A 43 -0.14 -15.42 -9.16
C THR A 43 -0.51 -15.31 -7.67
N ARG A 44 0.20 -16.02 -6.80
CA ARG A 44 0.05 -15.90 -5.34
C ARG A 44 0.93 -14.78 -4.81
N PHE A 45 0.52 -14.13 -3.72
CA PHE A 45 1.37 -13.16 -3.04
C PHE A 45 2.65 -13.81 -2.52
N LEU A 46 3.79 -13.18 -2.79
CA LEU A 46 5.11 -13.63 -2.37
C LEU A 46 5.30 -13.51 -0.85
N TRP A 47 4.65 -12.52 -0.23
CA TRP A 47 4.77 -12.24 1.20
C TRP A 47 3.41 -12.35 1.88
N ARG A 48 3.43 -12.88 3.10
CA ARG A 48 2.26 -13.02 3.97
C ARG A 48 2.40 -12.24 5.27
N ASP A 49 3.64 -12.01 5.68
CA ASP A 49 4.02 -11.29 6.89
C ASP A 49 5.17 -10.33 6.56
N GLY A 50 5.27 -9.24 7.32
CA GLY A 50 6.31 -8.22 7.12
C GLY A 50 6.59 -7.44 8.40
N VAL A 51 7.83 -6.96 8.52
CA VAL A 51 8.28 -6.14 9.65
C VAL A 51 8.81 -4.81 9.12
N ILE A 52 8.28 -3.70 9.63
CA ILE A 52 8.72 -2.35 9.28
C ILE A 52 9.25 -1.66 10.55
N GLN A 53 10.56 -1.34 10.53
CA GLN A 53 11.22 -0.60 11.61
C GLN A 53 11.70 0.75 11.09
N ARG A 54 11.08 1.82 11.59
CA ARG A 54 11.37 3.21 11.21
C ARG A 54 11.24 4.13 12.40
N LEU A 55 11.92 5.27 12.33
CA LEU A 55 11.87 6.30 13.36
C LEU A 55 10.44 6.88 13.50
N LYS A 56 10.18 7.50 14.65
CA LYS A 56 8.94 8.25 14.88
C LYS A 56 8.78 9.33 13.81
N GLY A 57 7.56 9.51 13.32
CA GLY A 57 7.25 10.48 12.27
C GLY A 57 7.38 9.95 10.83
N TRP A 58 7.81 8.70 10.64
CA TRP A 58 7.90 8.09 9.29
C TRP A 58 6.53 7.89 8.60
N GLY A 59 5.44 7.82 9.36
CA GLY A 59 4.10 7.60 8.82
C GLY A 59 3.74 6.13 8.59
N LYS A 60 4.14 5.23 9.51
CA LYS A 60 3.83 3.79 9.40
C LYS A 60 2.35 3.48 9.62
N ASP A 61 1.72 4.19 10.55
CA ASP A 61 0.31 4.03 10.89
C ASP A 61 -0.60 4.38 9.69
N PRO A 62 -0.45 5.55 9.03
CA PRO A 62 -1.26 5.84 7.86
C PRO A 62 -0.93 4.96 6.64
N LEU A 63 0.34 4.52 6.47
CA LEU A 63 0.67 3.53 5.43
C LEU A 63 -0.15 2.25 5.61
N VAL A 64 -0.11 1.63 6.79
CA VAL A 64 -0.82 0.39 7.04
C VAL A 64 -2.34 0.60 7.00
N ALA A 65 -2.84 1.76 7.43
CA ALA A 65 -4.26 2.10 7.31
C ALA A 65 -4.73 2.10 5.84
N THR A 66 -3.93 2.65 4.92
CA THR A 66 -4.26 2.64 3.49
C THR A 66 -4.23 1.25 2.88
N TRP A 67 -3.29 0.38 3.29
CA TRP A 67 -3.28 -1.03 2.88
C TRP A 67 -4.52 -1.76 3.38
N SER A 68 -4.89 -1.57 4.65
CA SER A 68 -6.11 -2.15 5.21
C SER A 68 -7.37 -1.70 4.48
N ALA A 69 -7.45 -0.41 4.09
CA ALA A 69 -8.56 0.09 3.29
C ALA A 69 -8.61 -0.54 1.89
N PHE A 70 -7.46 -0.66 1.23
CA PHE A 70 -7.36 -1.31 -0.08
C PHE A 70 -7.72 -2.80 0.00
N GLU A 71 -7.31 -3.52 1.04
CA GLU A 71 -7.69 -4.93 1.23
C GLU A 71 -9.16 -5.12 1.59
N PHE A 72 -9.78 -4.11 2.19
CA PHE A 72 -11.19 -4.17 2.58
C PHE A 72 -12.14 -3.92 1.41
N VAL A 73 -11.86 -2.89 0.60
CA VAL A 73 -12.80 -2.42 -0.45
C VAL A 73 -12.14 -2.16 -1.82
N GLY A 74 -10.81 -2.29 -1.90
CA GLY A 74 -10.07 -2.11 -3.14
C GLY A 74 -10.03 -3.37 -4.01
N PRO A 75 -9.64 -3.23 -5.30
CA PRO A 75 -9.44 -4.36 -6.21
C PRO A 75 -8.13 -5.10 -5.89
N CYS A 76 -8.12 -5.86 -4.79
CA CYS A 76 -6.95 -6.61 -4.30
C CYS A 76 -6.98 -8.12 -4.60
N ARG A 77 -7.98 -8.62 -5.33
CA ARG A 77 -8.17 -10.05 -5.65
C ARG A 77 -8.56 -10.28 -7.10
#